data_AF-A0A368ZB04-F1
#
_entry.id   AF-A0A368ZB04-F1
#
_cell.length_a   1.000
_cell.length_b   1.000
_cell.length_c   1.000
_cell.angle_alpha   90.00
_cell.angle_beta   90.00
_cell.angle_gamma   90.00
#
_symmetry.space_group_name_H-M   'P 1'
#
loop_
_entity.id
_entity.type
_entity.pdbx_description
1 polymer ?
#
loop_
_entity_poly.entity_id
_entity_poly.type
_entity_poly.pdbx_seq_one_letter_code
_entity_poly.pdbx_strand_id
1 'polypeptide(L)'
;MFKKIVLTFAFAVIYMSTFAQNSINNYKYIIIPNAFEFSKSDDQYQLNSLAKFLFNKYGYEAYFLDELPEDLKKERCLGLVAEVSNDKSNMFSTKLEISLKDCYDQVVMTSELGESRLKEFDKAYNLALRGAFETFQNFDYAYVKASNNTMDAEMVTAEVELVSTEALSSEKKVEPETTAETKVATAKVDVATDNTTNLFYAQAVSGGYQLVNSEPKVVMVLWVTDAKDVFLVKGKNAIVFNKNGTWVYSENDGKTVTNKVLNIKF
;
A
#
# COMPACT_ATOMS: atom_id res chain seq x y z
N MET A 1 -46.01 15.92 32.79
CA MET A 1 -45.73 14.89 31.76
C MET A 1 -44.37 15.10 31.09
N PHE A 2 -43.95 16.33 30.82
CA PHE A 2 -42.62 16.64 30.26
C PHE A 2 -41.41 16.08 31.03
N LYS A 3 -41.41 16.14 32.37
CA LYS A 3 -40.32 15.57 33.19
C LYS A 3 -40.15 14.05 33.05
N LYS A 4 -41.23 13.31 32.75
CA LYS A 4 -41.16 11.85 32.54
C LYS A 4 -40.60 11.52 31.15
N ILE A 5 -40.98 12.30 30.13
CA ILE A 5 -40.49 12.14 28.75
C ILE A 5 -38.99 12.45 28.64
N VAL A 6 -38.51 13.48 29.35
CA VAL A 6 -37.06 13.81 29.38
C VAL A 6 -36.26 12.71 30.07
N LEU A 7 -36.81 12.08 31.12
CA LEU A 7 -36.15 10.97 31.82
C LEU A 7 -36.11 9.69 30.95
N THR A 8 -37.16 9.42 30.18
CA THR A 8 -37.21 8.28 29.24
C THR A 8 -36.28 8.47 28.05
N PHE A 9 -36.12 9.71 27.56
CA PHE A 9 -35.19 10.03 26.48
C PHE A 9 -33.72 9.97 26.95
N ALA A 10 -33.44 10.38 28.19
CA ALA A 10 -32.10 10.25 28.78
C ALA A 10 -31.67 8.79 28.97
N PHE A 11 -32.61 7.87 29.26
CA PHE A 11 -32.30 6.44 29.37
C PHE A 11 -32.01 5.77 28.02
N ALA A 12 -32.58 6.28 26.91
CA ALA A 12 -32.35 5.73 25.57
C ALA A 12 -30.95 6.03 25.01
N VAL A 13 -30.32 7.13 25.44
CA VAL A 13 -28.99 7.54 24.96
C VAL A 13 -27.86 6.72 25.61
N ILE A 14 -28.11 6.10 26.77
CA ILE A 14 -27.12 5.28 27.51
C ILE A 14 -26.94 3.88 26.88
N TYR A 15 -27.84 3.43 26.00
CA TYR A 15 -27.74 2.14 25.32
C TYR A 15 -26.88 2.15 24.05
N MET A 16 -26.29 3.30 23.67
CA MET A 16 -25.23 3.32 22.67
C MET A 16 -23.91 2.90 23.32
N SER A 17 -23.84 1.64 23.75
CA SER A 17 -22.59 1.02 24.18
C SER A 17 -21.62 1.04 22.99
N THR A 18 -20.52 1.74 23.19
CA THR A 18 -19.36 1.81 22.31
C THR A 18 -18.87 0.40 21.98
N PHE A 19 -19.11 -0.08 20.76
CA PHE A 19 -18.29 -1.12 20.19
C PHE A 19 -16.89 -0.51 20.01
N ALA A 20 -15.93 -0.96 20.80
CA ALA A 20 -14.53 -0.72 20.48
C ALA A 20 -14.34 -1.23 19.04
N GLN A 21 -14.05 -0.34 18.10
CA GLN A 21 -13.76 -0.74 16.73
C GLN A 21 -12.46 -1.57 16.79
N ASN A 22 -12.59 -2.89 16.73
CA ASN A 22 -11.44 -3.77 16.57
C ASN A 22 -10.79 -3.37 15.24
N SER A 23 -9.66 -2.68 15.34
CA SER A 23 -8.85 -2.32 14.18
C SER A 23 -8.04 -3.55 13.77
N ILE A 24 -7.81 -3.70 12.47
CA ILE A 24 -6.90 -4.72 11.92
C ILE A 24 -5.52 -4.69 12.60
N ASN A 25 -5.10 -3.50 13.07
CA ASN A 25 -3.83 -3.27 13.75
C ASN A 25 -3.72 -3.98 15.13
N ASN A 26 -4.84 -4.42 15.72
CA ASN A 26 -4.82 -5.13 17.00
C ASN A 26 -4.37 -6.60 16.88
N TYR A 27 -4.22 -7.09 15.65
CA TYR A 27 -3.85 -8.47 15.34
C TYR A 27 -2.50 -8.48 14.66
N LYS A 28 -1.62 -9.40 15.08
CA LYS A 28 -0.24 -9.50 14.63
C LYS A 28 -0.09 -10.32 13.35
N TYR A 29 -1.00 -11.28 13.15
CA TYR A 29 -0.88 -12.31 12.13
C TYR A 29 -2.11 -12.39 11.25
N ILE A 30 -1.93 -12.86 10.02
CA ILE A 30 -3.01 -13.29 9.13
C ILE A 30 -2.86 -14.80 8.88
N ILE A 31 -3.93 -15.55 9.10
CA ILE A 31 -4.01 -16.99 8.89
C ILE A 31 -4.73 -17.22 7.57
N ILE A 32 -4.05 -17.89 6.65
CA ILE A 32 -4.62 -18.28 5.36
C ILE A 32 -4.98 -19.76 5.43
N PRO A 33 -6.25 -20.15 5.19
CA PRO A 33 -6.61 -21.56 5.07
C PRO A 33 -5.96 -22.16 3.81
N ASN A 34 -5.83 -23.48 3.74
CA ASN A 34 -5.27 -24.16 2.57
C ASN A 34 -6.25 -24.20 1.39
N ALA A 35 -7.55 -24.10 1.68
CA ALA A 35 -8.63 -23.97 0.70
C ALA A 35 -9.66 -22.97 1.21
N PHE A 36 -10.25 -22.19 0.30
CA PHE A 36 -11.43 -21.37 0.60
C PHE A 36 -12.71 -22.20 0.46
N GLU A 37 -13.81 -21.77 1.08
CA GLU A 37 -15.05 -22.55 1.13
C GLU A 37 -15.61 -22.93 -0.25
N PHE A 38 -15.44 -22.04 -1.24
CA PHE A 38 -15.90 -22.29 -2.62
C PHE A 38 -14.92 -23.15 -3.44
N SER A 39 -13.71 -23.40 -2.93
CA SER A 39 -12.69 -24.21 -3.61
C SER A 39 -12.98 -25.70 -3.44
N LYS A 40 -12.77 -26.46 -4.50
CA LYS A 40 -12.91 -27.92 -4.55
C LYS A 40 -11.65 -28.66 -4.15
N SER A 41 -10.51 -27.98 -4.13
CA SER A 41 -9.21 -28.52 -3.73
C SER A 41 -8.36 -27.45 -3.08
N ASP A 42 -7.33 -27.90 -2.35
CA ASP A 42 -6.30 -27.03 -1.78
C ASP A 42 -5.67 -26.16 -2.87
N ASP A 43 -5.50 -24.88 -2.53
CA ASP A 43 -4.91 -23.84 -3.36
C ASP A 43 -5.44 -23.82 -4.80
N GLN A 44 -6.74 -24.09 -4.99
CA GLN A 44 -7.35 -24.08 -6.31
C GLN A 44 -7.15 -22.71 -6.98
N TYR A 45 -6.66 -22.74 -8.23
CA TYR A 45 -6.24 -21.55 -8.99
C TYR A 45 -5.13 -20.72 -8.33
N GLN A 46 -4.40 -21.30 -7.37
CA GLN A 46 -3.33 -20.64 -6.60
C GLN A 46 -3.82 -19.46 -5.74
N LEU A 47 -5.10 -19.47 -5.34
CA LEU A 47 -5.70 -18.33 -4.62
C LEU A 47 -5.19 -18.19 -3.18
N ASN A 48 -4.97 -19.30 -2.49
CA ASN A 48 -4.51 -19.31 -1.11
C ASN A 48 -3.04 -18.86 -1.05
N SER A 49 -2.21 -19.40 -1.93
CA SER A 49 -0.82 -18.94 -2.14
C SER A 49 -0.74 -17.48 -2.56
N LEU A 50 -1.63 -17.03 -3.46
CA LEU A 50 -1.69 -15.63 -3.87
C LEU A 50 -2.10 -14.72 -2.72
N ALA A 51 -3.11 -15.09 -1.92
CA ALA A 51 -3.52 -14.31 -0.75
C ALA A 51 -2.36 -14.17 0.25
N LYS A 52 -1.70 -15.28 0.61
CA LYS A 52 -0.52 -15.28 1.48
C LYS A 52 0.59 -14.39 0.93
N PHE A 53 0.89 -14.50 -0.36
CA PHE A 53 1.90 -13.66 -1.02
C PHE A 53 1.54 -12.17 -0.96
N LEU A 54 0.29 -11.82 -1.25
CA LEU A 54 -0.16 -10.43 -1.24
C LEU A 54 -0.08 -9.84 0.17
N PHE A 55 -0.61 -10.51 1.20
CA PHE A 55 -0.48 -10.03 2.58
C PHE A 55 0.98 -9.80 2.98
N ASN A 56 1.86 -10.78 2.75
CA ASN A 56 3.29 -10.63 3.04
C ASN A 56 3.94 -9.49 2.24
N LYS A 57 3.56 -9.30 0.97
CA LYS A 57 4.08 -8.22 0.12
C LYS A 57 3.75 -6.82 0.66
N TYR A 58 2.61 -6.66 1.33
CA TYR A 58 2.15 -5.37 1.87
C TYR A 58 2.38 -5.23 3.39
N GLY A 59 3.29 -6.03 3.97
CA GLY A 59 3.78 -5.84 5.34
C GLY A 59 3.00 -6.57 6.44
N TYR A 60 2.02 -7.39 6.07
CA TYR A 60 1.33 -8.27 7.02
C TYR A 60 2.08 -9.58 7.19
N GLU A 61 2.10 -10.16 8.39
CA GLU A 61 2.69 -11.48 8.61
C GLU A 61 1.64 -12.58 8.36
N ALA A 62 1.64 -13.14 7.14
CA ALA A 62 0.67 -14.14 6.72
C ALA A 62 1.25 -15.56 6.62
N TYR A 63 0.59 -16.51 7.29
CA TYR A 63 0.99 -17.91 7.36
C TYR A 63 -0.15 -18.84 6.96
N PHE A 64 0.20 -20.02 6.44
CA PHE A 64 -0.76 -21.10 6.29
C PHE A 64 -1.04 -21.76 7.64
N LEU A 65 -2.17 -22.47 7.74
CA LEU A 65 -2.62 -23.10 8.99
C LEU A 65 -1.62 -24.12 9.57
N ASP A 66 -0.81 -24.75 8.71
CA ASP A 66 0.22 -25.73 9.05
C ASP A 66 1.57 -25.10 9.43
N GLU A 67 1.83 -23.86 9.01
CA GLU A 67 3.11 -23.16 9.17
C GLU A 67 3.10 -22.09 10.29
N LEU A 68 2.15 -22.17 11.22
CA LEU A 68 1.95 -21.11 12.22
C LEU A 68 3.13 -21.03 13.22
N PRO A 69 3.56 -19.82 13.59
CA PRO A 69 4.59 -19.60 14.61
C PRO A 69 4.12 -20.06 16.00
N GLU A 70 5.06 -20.27 16.94
CA GLU A 70 4.76 -20.83 18.25
C GLU A 70 3.83 -19.95 19.10
N ASP A 71 3.93 -18.64 19.01
CA ASP A 71 3.08 -17.70 19.73
C ASP A 71 1.64 -17.78 19.24
N LEU A 72 1.42 -17.80 17.92
CA LEU A 72 0.10 -17.99 17.31
C LEU A 72 -0.49 -19.39 17.55
N LYS A 73 0.36 -20.40 17.78
CA LYS A 73 -0.06 -21.75 18.23
C LYS A 73 -0.59 -21.75 19.65
N LYS A 74 -0.02 -20.95 20.54
CA LYS A 74 -0.44 -20.81 21.94
C LYS A 74 -1.67 -19.89 22.06
N GLU A 75 -1.68 -18.80 21.30
CA GLU A 75 -2.72 -17.78 21.33
C GLU A 75 -3.29 -17.53 19.93
N ARG A 76 -4.35 -18.27 19.56
CA ARG A 76 -4.99 -18.18 18.24
C ARG A 76 -5.57 -16.79 17.95
N CYS A 77 -6.00 -16.08 18.98
CA CYS A 77 -6.60 -14.75 18.87
C CYS A 77 -5.60 -13.64 18.51
N LEU A 78 -4.30 -13.93 18.43
CA LEU A 78 -3.30 -12.99 17.91
C LEU A 78 -3.38 -12.81 16.39
N GLY A 79 -4.08 -13.70 15.69
CA GLY A 79 -4.23 -13.66 14.24
C GLY A 79 -5.67 -13.50 13.78
N LEU A 80 -5.82 -12.97 12.57
CA LEU A 80 -7.08 -12.94 11.83
C LEU A 80 -7.09 -14.04 10.78
N VAL A 81 -8.21 -14.73 10.59
CA VAL A 81 -8.39 -15.68 9.50
C VAL A 81 -8.86 -14.92 8.27
N ALA A 82 -8.14 -15.07 7.15
CA ALA A 82 -8.57 -14.50 5.87
C ALA A 82 -9.44 -15.50 5.13
N GLU A 83 -10.69 -15.12 4.94
CA GLU A 83 -11.68 -15.83 4.16
C GLU A 83 -11.92 -15.11 2.84
N VAL A 84 -12.18 -15.88 1.78
CA VAL A 84 -12.54 -15.34 0.48
C VAL A 84 -13.88 -15.95 0.10
N SER A 85 -14.84 -15.09 -0.23
CA SER A 85 -16.16 -15.50 -0.71
C SER A 85 -16.30 -15.18 -2.20
N ASN A 86 -17.05 -16.02 -2.92
CA ASN A 86 -17.40 -15.79 -4.31
C ASN A 86 -18.92 -15.58 -4.52
N ASP A 87 -19.67 -15.39 -3.43
CA ASP A 87 -21.15 -15.32 -3.42
C ASP A 87 -21.73 -14.23 -4.33
N LYS A 88 -20.96 -13.17 -4.58
CA LYS A 88 -21.37 -12.07 -5.46
C LYS A 88 -21.08 -12.36 -6.94
N SER A 89 -20.47 -13.50 -7.27
CA SER A 89 -20.22 -13.92 -8.64
C SER A 89 -21.52 -14.20 -9.39
N ASN A 90 -21.46 -14.08 -10.72
CA ASN A 90 -22.57 -14.44 -11.61
C ASN A 90 -22.03 -15.16 -12.86
N MET A 91 -22.93 -15.56 -13.75
CA MET A 91 -22.57 -16.35 -14.95
C MET A 91 -21.58 -15.65 -15.90
N PHE A 92 -21.46 -14.33 -15.85
CA PHE A 92 -20.63 -13.53 -16.76
C PHE A 92 -19.43 -12.85 -16.08
N SER A 93 -19.36 -12.89 -14.75
CA SER A 93 -18.29 -12.25 -13.99
C SER A 93 -17.98 -13.02 -12.71
N THR A 94 -16.71 -13.29 -12.49
CA THR A 94 -16.18 -13.74 -11.21
C THR A 94 -16.01 -12.53 -10.31
N LYS A 95 -16.59 -12.58 -9.12
CA LYS A 95 -16.44 -11.55 -8.08
C LYS A 95 -15.96 -12.20 -6.79
N LEU A 96 -14.94 -11.61 -6.18
CA LEU A 96 -14.40 -12.05 -4.91
C LEU A 96 -14.43 -10.93 -3.88
N GLU A 97 -14.67 -11.32 -2.64
CA GLU A 97 -14.62 -10.47 -1.45
C GLU A 97 -13.74 -11.15 -0.42
N ILE A 98 -12.86 -10.40 0.24
CA ILE A 98 -11.97 -10.92 1.28
C ILE A 98 -12.51 -10.41 2.63
N SER A 99 -12.71 -11.31 3.58
CA SER A 99 -13.11 -10.97 4.95
C SER A 99 -12.05 -11.46 5.94
N LEU A 100 -11.65 -10.59 6.85
CA LEU A 100 -10.78 -10.92 7.96
C LEU A 100 -11.63 -11.16 9.20
N LYS A 101 -11.58 -12.39 9.72
CA LYS A 101 -12.33 -12.81 10.91
C LYS A 101 -11.39 -12.99 12.09
N ASP A 102 -11.87 -12.65 13.29
CA ASP A 102 -11.13 -12.95 14.52
C ASP A 102 -11.33 -14.41 14.96
N CYS A 103 -10.74 -14.78 16.10
CA CYS A 103 -10.85 -16.13 16.66
C CYS A 103 -12.26 -16.50 17.16
N TYR A 104 -13.20 -15.54 17.19
CA TYR A 104 -14.60 -15.72 17.53
C TYR A 104 -15.50 -15.69 16.29
N ASP A 105 -14.91 -15.82 15.10
CA ASP A 105 -15.57 -15.75 13.79
C ASP A 105 -16.27 -14.40 13.52
N GLN A 106 -15.88 -13.33 14.22
CA GLN A 106 -16.39 -11.98 13.98
C GLN A 106 -15.60 -11.30 12.87
N VAL A 107 -16.31 -10.76 11.89
CA VAL A 107 -15.71 -10.03 10.77
C VAL A 107 -15.18 -8.68 11.29
N VAL A 108 -13.86 -8.55 11.30
CA VAL A 108 -13.13 -7.33 11.69
C VAL A 108 -13.06 -6.36 10.53
N MET A 109 -12.85 -6.86 9.32
CA MET A 109 -12.78 -6.05 8.11
C MET A 109 -13.18 -6.86 6.87
N THR A 110 -13.84 -6.20 5.93
CA THR A 110 -14.18 -6.76 4.63
C THR A 110 -13.62 -5.86 3.54
N SER A 111 -13.14 -6.46 2.46
CA SER A 111 -12.62 -5.74 1.32
C SER A 111 -13.72 -5.17 0.44
N GLU A 112 -13.35 -4.25 -0.45
CA GLU A 112 -14.16 -3.99 -1.65
C GLU A 112 -14.21 -5.25 -2.55
N LEU A 113 -15.21 -5.28 -3.44
CA LEU A 113 -15.40 -6.38 -4.38
C LEU A 113 -14.41 -6.27 -5.54
N GLY A 114 -13.59 -7.30 -5.72
CA GLY A 114 -12.81 -7.48 -6.94
C GLY A 114 -13.60 -8.22 -8.00
N GLU A 115 -13.58 -7.74 -9.26
CA GLU A 115 -14.33 -8.32 -10.38
C GLU A 115 -13.41 -8.68 -11.54
N SER A 116 -13.71 -9.80 -12.20
CA SER A 116 -13.14 -10.15 -13.51
C SER A 116 -14.20 -10.75 -14.42
N ARG A 117 -14.12 -10.42 -15.72
CA ARG A 117 -15.01 -10.93 -16.78
C ARG A 117 -14.30 -11.87 -17.75
N LEU A 118 -13.09 -12.33 -17.39
CA LEU A 118 -12.39 -13.32 -18.18
C LEU A 118 -13.12 -14.66 -18.12
N LYS A 119 -13.12 -15.39 -19.24
CA LYS A 119 -13.73 -16.73 -19.33
C LYS A 119 -12.85 -17.82 -18.73
N GLU A 120 -11.53 -17.61 -18.72
CA GLU A 120 -10.57 -18.53 -18.12
C GLU A 120 -10.61 -18.38 -16.59
N PHE A 121 -11.10 -19.41 -15.89
CA PHE A 121 -11.39 -19.33 -14.45
C PHE A 121 -10.16 -19.01 -13.60
N ASP A 122 -9.04 -19.67 -13.87
CA ASP A 122 -7.77 -19.44 -13.18
C ASP A 122 -7.38 -17.95 -13.22
N LYS A 123 -7.40 -17.34 -14.40
CA LYS A 123 -7.10 -15.91 -14.61
C LYS A 123 -8.18 -15.02 -14.00
N ALA A 124 -9.45 -15.39 -14.14
CA ALA A 124 -10.57 -14.60 -13.65
C ALA A 124 -10.53 -14.47 -12.12
N TYR A 125 -10.38 -15.58 -11.40
CA TYR A 125 -10.26 -15.61 -9.95
C TYR A 125 -8.99 -14.90 -9.48
N ASN A 126 -7.86 -15.09 -10.17
CA ASN A 126 -6.60 -14.40 -9.86
C ASN A 126 -6.70 -12.87 -9.96
N LEU A 127 -7.41 -12.36 -10.96
CA LEU A 127 -7.61 -10.93 -11.14
C LEU A 127 -8.61 -10.38 -10.12
N ALA A 128 -9.72 -11.09 -9.91
CA ALA A 128 -10.72 -10.71 -8.90
C ALA A 128 -10.09 -10.65 -7.50
N LEU A 129 -9.24 -11.62 -7.12
CA LEU A 129 -8.61 -11.62 -5.80
C LEU A 129 -7.65 -10.44 -5.62
N ARG A 130 -6.84 -10.13 -6.65
CA ARG A 130 -5.95 -8.95 -6.63
C ARG A 130 -6.73 -7.65 -6.51
N GLY A 131 -7.84 -7.52 -7.22
CA GLY A 131 -8.73 -6.36 -7.14
C GLY A 131 -9.33 -6.19 -5.75
N ALA A 132 -9.86 -7.27 -5.16
CA ALA A 132 -10.38 -7.24 -3.78
C ALA A 132 -9.28 -6.83 -2.78
N PHE A 133 -8.06 -7.33 -2.99
CA PHE A 133 -6.92 -7.04 -2.14
C PHE A 133 -6.48 -5.56 -2.15
N GLU A 134 -6.85 -4.76 -3.15
CA GLU A 134 -6.48 -3.33 -3.22
C GLU A 134 -6.87 -2.56 -1.94
N THR A 135 -7.96 -2.97 -1.29
CA THR A 135 -8.43 -2.43 0.00
C THR A 135 -7.34 -2.48 1.09
N PHE A 136 -6.51 -3.52 1.10
CA PHE A 136 -5.48 -3.75 2.11
C PHE A 136 -4.11 -3.20 1.72
N GLN A 137 -3.91 -2.70 0.49
CA GLN A 137 -2.60 -2.23 0.04
C GLN A 137 -2.18 -0.89 0.67
N ASN A 138 -3.15 -0.06 1.06
CA ASN A 138 -2.95 1.30 1.54
C ASN A 138 -3.21 1.46 3.05
N PHE A 139 -3.35 0.36 3.78
CA PHE A 139 -3.49 0.42 5.23
C PHE A 139 -2.11 0.60 5.87
N ASP A 140 -1.96 1.59 6.75
CA ASP A 140 -0.76 1.77 7.57
C ASP A 140 -0.81 0.73 8.71
N TYR A 141 -0.60 -0.53 8.34
CA TYR A 141 -0.61 -1.64 9.27
C TYR A 141 0.63 -1.54 10.17
N ALA A 142 0.38 -1.17 11.41
CA ALA A 142 1.36 -1.22 12.49
C ALA A 142 0.71 -1.95 13.66
N TYR A 143 1.22 -3.13 13.98
CA TYR A 143 0.68 -3.94 15.06
C TYR A 143 0.75 -3.16 16.39
N VAL A 144 -0.42 -2.93 17.00
CA VAL A 144 -0.54 -2.39 18.35
C VAL A 144 -1.01 -3.53 19.25
N LYS A 145 -0.20 -3.86 20.25
CA LYS A 145 -0.59 -4.88 21.23
C LYS A 145 -1.89 -4.43 21.89
N ALA A 146 -2.97 -5.20 21.71
CA ALA A 146 -4.23 -4.97 22.39
C ALA A 146 -3.97 -5.05 23.90
N SER A 147 -3.95 -3.88 24.56
CA SER A 147 -3.89 -3.81 26.00
C SER A 147 -5.27 -4.18 26.52
N ASN A 148 -5.40 -5.35 27.13
CA ASN A 148 -6.58 -5.66 27.93
C ASN A 148 -6.67 -4.59 29.03
N ASN A 149 -7.75 -3.81 29.02
CA ASN A 149 -8.06 -2.77 30.00
C ASN A 149 -7.60 -3.12 31.43
N THR A 150 -6.48 -2.53 31.84
CA THR A 150 -6.42 -1.81 33.10
C THR A 150 -6.41 -0.33 32.74
N MET A 151 -7.43 0.39 33.19
CA MET A 151 -7.41 1.84 33.23
C MET A 151 -6.17 2.27 34.01
N ASP A 152 -5.18 2.80 33.32
CA ASP A 152 -4.44 3.95 33.84
C ASP A 152 -4.12 4.86 32.66
N ALA A 153 -4.69 6.06 32.75
CA ALA A 153 -4.30 7.17 31.92
C ALA A 153 -3.00 7.71 32.52
N GLU A 154 -1.86 7.39 31.92
CA GLU A 154 -0.67 8.20 32.12
C GLU A 154 -0.24 8.81 30.80
N MET A 155 -0.41 10.12 30.77
CA MET A 155 0.04 11.03 29.73
C MET A 155 1.54 10.88 29.51
N VAL A 156 1.90 10.76 28.23
CA VAL A 156 2.97 11.51 27.56
C VAL A 156 4.10 12.03 28.47
N THR A 157 5.22 11.30 28.51
CA THR A 157 6.56 11.90 28.58
C THR A 157 7.56 11.01 27.85
N ALA A 158 7.58 11.11 26.52
CA ALA A 158 8.78 10.79 25.75
C ALA A 158 9.56 12.10 25.61
N GLU A 159 10.46 12.31 26.57
CA GLU A 159 11.47 13.35 26.62
C GLU A 159 12.33 13.24 25.36
N VAL A 160 12.06 14.12 24.39
CA VAL A 160 12.99 14.39 23.28
C VAL A 160 14.08 15.28 23.86
N GLU A 161 15.19 14.65 24.24
CA GLU A 161 16.41 15.33 24.61
C GLU A 161 16.97 16.07 23.39
N LEU A 162 16.68 17.37 23.36
CA LEU A 162 17.29 18.36 22.49
C LEU A 162 18.79 18.44 22.80
N VAL A 163 19.63 17.83 21.99
CA VAL A 163 21.06 18.18 21.96
C VAL A 163 21.26 19.33 20.99
N SER A 164 21.55 20.47 21.61
CA SER A 164 21.89 21.77 21.05
C SER A 164 23.00 21.70 19.99
N THR A 165 22.75 22.47 18.93
CA THR A 165 23.70 23.20 18.09
C THR A 165 24.83 23.90 18.84
N GLU A 166 26.03 23.86 18.23
CA GLU A 166 27.14 24.84 18.14
C GLU A 166 28.46 24.05 17.97
N ALA A 167 29.46 24.36 17.15
CA ALA A 167 29.72 25.33 16.08
C ALA A 167 31.05 24.89 15.42
N LEU A 168 31.21 25.09 14.09
CA LEU A 168 32.44 25.42 13.34
C LEU A 168 32.06 25.40 11.86
N SER A 169 31.66 26.50 11.23
CA SER A 169 32.51 27.62 10.79
C SER A 169 33.86 27.17 10.24
N SER A 170 33.91 26.91 8.93
CA SER A 170 34.99 27.42 8.08
C SER A 170 34.52 27.53 6.64
N GLU A 171 34.37 28.78 6.27
CA GLU A 171 34.09 29.35 4.98
C GLU A 171 35.25 29.13 4.00
N LYS A 172 34.97 28.68 2.77
CA LYS A 172 35.77 29.08 1.61
C LYS A 172 34.97 29.08 0.32
N LYS A 173 34.52 30.29 -0.02
CA LYS A 173 34.21 30.81 -1.34
C LYS A 173 35.35 30.57 -2.33
N VAL A 174 35.07 29.97 -3.48
CA VAL A 174 35.70 30.27 -4.77
C VAL A 174 34.67 30.03 -5.88
N GLU A 175 34.40 31.10 -6.64
CA GLU A 175 33.66 31.13 -7.90
C GLU A 175 34.68 31.33 -9.06
N PRO A 176 34.27 31.44 -10.33
CA PRO A 176 34.19 30.38 -11.33
C PRO A 176 35.30 30.47 -12.38
N GLU A 177 35.57 29.40 -13.13
CA GLU A 177 36.21 29.54 -14.45
C GLU A 177 35.57 28.66 -15.52
N THR A 178 35.31 29.34 -16.62
CA THR A 178 34.79 28.91 -17.92
C THR A 178 35.85 28.17 -18.72
N THR A 179 35.51 27.11 -19.45
CA THR A 179 36.06 26.90 -20.81
C THR A 179 35.13 26.06 -21.67
N ALA A 180 35.07 26.45 -22.95
CA ALA A 180 34.12 26.05 -23.97
C ALA A 180 34.61 24.92 -24.89
N GLU A 181 33.64 24.34 -25.61
CA GLU A 181 33.69 23.69 -26.94
C GLU A 181 34.52 22.41 -27.17
N THR A 182 33.85 21.34 -27.64
CA THR A 182 33.88 20.95 -29.08
C THR A 182 32.90 19.79 -29.40
N LYS A 183 32.26 19.93 -30.57
CA LYS A 183 31.34 19.05 -31.34
C LYS A 183 31.98 17.66 -31.65
N VAL A 184 31.26 16.58 -32.01
CA VAL A 184 30.71 16.30 -33.36
C VAL A 184 29.85 15.01 -33.37
N ALA A 185 28.70 15.13 -34.05
CA ALA A 185 27.86 14.19 -34.83
C ALA A 185 27.35 12.84 -34.27
N THR A 186 26.04 12.67 -34.07
CA THR A 186 24.92 12.29 -34.99
C THR A 186 24.90 10.84 -35.50
N ALA A 187 23.92 10.07 -35.01
CA ALA A 187 23.09 9.18 -35.84
C ALA A 187 21.65 9.18 -35.27
N LYS A 188 20.69 9.58 -36.12
CA LYS A 188 19.25 9.67 -35.85
C LYS A 188 18.58 8.30 -35.93
N VAL A 189 17.56 8.06 -35.10
CA VAL A 189 16.32 7.37 -35.51
C VAL A 189 15.14 8.08 -34.81
N ASP A 190 14.14 8.43 -35.62
CA ASP A 190 12.94 9.26 -35.39
C ASP A 190 12.04 8.75 -34.23
N VAL A 191 11.65 9.57 -33.25
CA VAL A 191 10.56 10.57 -33.19
C VAL A 191 9.16 9.98 -33.44
N ALA A 192 8.41 9.81 -32.34
CA ALA A 192 6.98 10.10 -32.30
C ALA A 192 6.78 11.26 -31.31
N THR A 193 6.48 12.43 -31.86
CA THR A 193 6.15 13.66 -31.15
C THR A 193 4.75 13.55 -30.59
N ASP A 194 4.61 13.72 -29.28
CA ASP A 194 3.37 14.24 -28.71
C ASP A 194 3.74 15.43 -27.82
N ASN A 195 3.55 16.63 -28.38
CA ASN A 195 3.82 17.90 -27.72
C ASN A 195 2.69 18.20 -26.74
N THR A 196 2.86 17.79 -25.49
CA THR A 196 2.41 18.59 -24.35
C THR A 196 3.60 18.74 -23.41
N THR A 197 4.08 19.97 -23.26
CA THR A 197 5.14 20.36 -22.32
C THR A 197 4.63 20.20 -20.89
N ASN A 198 4.51 18.96 -20.42
CA ASN A 198 4.24 18.66 -19.01
C ASN A 198 5.56 18.75 -18.25
N LEU A 199 5.93 19.98 -17.89
CA LEU A 199 6.99 20.25 -16.93
C LEU A 199 6.52 19.78 -15.55
N PHE A 200 7.29 18.87 -14.94
CA PHE A 200 7.07 18.38 -13.59
C PHE A 200 8.11 18.96 -12.64
N TYR A 201 7.68 19.27 -11.43
CA TYR A 201 8.55 19.69 -10.33
C TYR A 201 8.65 18.55 -9.32
N ALA A 202 9.87 18.14 -9.00
CA ALA A 202 10.12 17.15 -7.96
C ALA A 202 10.20 17.86 -6.59
N GLN A 203 9.35 17.46 -5.65
CA GLN A 203 9.40 17.93 -4.26
C GLN A 203 9.88 16.79 -3.38
N ALA A 204 10.90 17.03 -2.56
CA ALA A 204 11.45 16.03 -1.67
C ALA A 204 10.39 15.56 -0.64
N VAL A 205 10.33 14.25 -0.44
CA VAL A 205 9.52 13.59 0.59
C VAL A 205 10.38 12.52 1.28
N SER A 206 9.88 11.95 2.38
CA SER A 206 10.59 10.84 3.03
C SER A 206 10.87 9.72 2.03
N GLY A 207 12.15 9.38 1.83
CA GLY A 207 12.61 8.32 0.94
C GLY A 207 12.54 8.61 -0.57
N GLY A 208 12.21 9.82 -1.02
CA GLY A 208 11.90 10.04 -2.44
C GLY A 208 11.54 11.47 -2.85
N TYR A 209 10.82 11.54 -3.98
CA TYR A 209 10.28 12.78 -4.53
C TYR A 209 8.83 12.58 -4.96
N GLN A 210 7.98 13.58 -4.76
CA GLN A 210 6.69 13.67 -5.43
C GLN A 210 6.81 14.57 -6.66
N LEU A 211 6.34 14.11 -7.82
CA LEU A 211 6.27 14.95 -9.02
C LEU A 211 4.92 15.66 -9.06
N VAL A 212 4.94 16.98 -9.11
CA VAL A 212 3.75 17.82 -9.28
C VAL A 212 3.77 18.51 -10.64
N ASN A 213 2.60 18.74 -11.23
CA ASN A 213 2.46 19.56 -12.44
C ASN A 213 2.42 21.06 -12.09
N SER A 214 2.14 21.92 -13.08
CA SER A 214 1.97 23.37 -12.90
C SER A 214 0.74 23.78 -12.08
N GLU A 215 -0.18 22.86 -11.80
CA GLU A 215 -1.41 23.06 -11.01
C GLU A 215 -1.26 22.48 -9.58
N PRO A 216 -0.05 22.56 -9.00
CA PRO A 216 0.42 21.79 -7.84
C PRO A 216 -0.14 20.38 -7.60
N LYS A 217 -0.63 19.68 -8.62
CA LYS A 217 -1.27 18.37 -8.46
C LYS A 217 -0.22 17.28 -8.51
N VAL A 218 -0.24 16.37 -7.53
CA VAL A 218 0.64 15.20 -7.51
C VAL A 218 0.29 14.27 -8.68
N VAL A 219 1.28 14.00 -9.52
CA VAL A 219 1.16 13.16 -10.71
C VAL A 219 1.76 11.77 -10.47
N MET A 220 2.86 11.68 -9.74
CA MET A 220 3.49 10.43 -9.34
C MET A 220 4.42 10.60 -8.14
N VAL A 221 4.79 9.49 -7.50
CA VAL A 221 5.79 9.45 -6.42
C VAL A 221 6.95 8.56 -6.86
N LEU A 222 8.16 9.06 -6.66
CA LEU A 222 9.44 8.45 -7.02
C LEU A 222 10.18 8.05 -5.75
N TRP A 223 10.54 6.78 -5.60
CA TRP A 223 11.38 6.27 -4.52
C TRP A 223 12.84 6.23 -4.96
N VAL A 224 13.73 6.68 -4.08
CA VAL A 224 15.19 6.59 -4.32
C VAL A 224 15.61 5.13 -4.41
N THR A 225 16.57 4.83 -5.28
CA THR A 225 17.27 3.56 -5.34
C THR A 225 18.77 3.78 -5.12
N ASP A 226 19.53 2.71 -4.87
CA ASP A 226 20.99 2.80 -4.76
C ASP A 226 21.66 3.15 -6.10
N ALA A 227 20.95 2.99 -7.21
CA ALA A 227 21.43 3.39 -8.52
C ALA A 227 21.27 4.90 -8.71
N LYS A 228 22.38 5.56 -9.06
CA LYS A 228 22.41 7.00 -9.31
C LYS A 228 21.43 7.38 -10.43
N ASP A 229 20.64 8.42 -10.17
CA ASP A 229 19.66 8.97 -11.11
C ASP A 229 18.64 7.94 -11.62
N VAL A 230 18.31 6.95 -10.80
CA VAL A 230 17.28 5.94 -11.05
C VAL A 230 16.31 5.90 -9.88
N PHE A 231 15.03 6.04 -10.17
CA PHE A 231 13.95 6.03 -9.20
C PHE A 231 12.90 4.97 -9.53
N LEU A 232 12.31 4.36 -8.51
CA LEU A 232 11.14 3.49 -8.66
C LEU A 232 9.86 4.32 -8.62
N VAL A 233 8.90 4.01 -9.48
CA VAL A 233 7.59 4.68 -9.46
C VAL A 233 6.67 3.94 -8.49
N LYS A 234 6.18 4.63 -7.46
CA LYS A 234 5.28 4.04 -6.45
C LYS A 234 4.03 3.45 -7.12
N GLY A 235 3.78 2.16 -6.90
CA GLY A 235 2.59 1.46 -7.38
C GLY A 235 2.59 1.09 -8.88
N LYS A 236 3.73 1.23 -9.57
CA LYS A 236 3.88 0.85 -10.99
C LYS A 236 5.11 -0.04 -11.18
N ASN A 237 5.06 -0.93 -12.17
CA ASN A 237 6.24 -1.66 -12.65
C ASN A 237 7.06 -0.75 -13.57
N ALA A 238 7.47 0.39 -13.04
CA ALA A 238 8.11 1.44 -13.80
C ALA A 238 9.26 2.09 -13.04
N ILE A 239 10.23 2.57 -13.80
CA ILE A 239 11.35 3.37 -13.32
C ILE A 239 11.34 4.74 -14.01
N VAL A 240 11.85 5.74 -13.29
CA VAL A 240 12.26 7.01 -13.89
C VAL A 240 13.76 7.10 -13.79
N PHE A 241 14.45 7.25 -14.90
CA PHE A 241 15.91 7.31 -14.93
C PHE A 241 16.42 8.42 -15.83
N ASN A 242 17.62 8.92 -15.52
CA ASN A 242 18.28 9.90 -16.35
C ASN A 242 19.13 9.21 -17.43
N LYS A 243 18.83 9.49 -18.70
CA LYS A 243 19.63 9.06 -19.84
C LYS A 243 20.22 10.28 -20.52
N ASN A 244 21.51 10.53 -20.31
CA ASN A 244 22.26 11.64 -20.92
C ASN A 244 21.59 13.02 -20.70
N GLY A 245 21.18 13.32 -19.47
CA GLY A 245 20.51 14.57 -19.11
C GLY A 245 19.01 14.59 -19.36
N THR A 246 18.44 13.55 -19.96
CA THR A 246 17.00 13.44 -20.24
C THR A 246 16.35 12.45 -19.29
N TRP A 247 15.31 12.88 -18.56
CA TRP A 247 14.53 11.98 -17.72
C TRP A 247 13.60 11.13 -18.57
N VAL A 248 13.59 9.82 -18.32
CA VAL A 248 12.77 8.84 -19.05
C VAL A 248 11.99 8.01 -18.04
N TYR A 249 10.67 7.99 -18.20
CA TYR A 249 9.79 7.01 -17.59
C TYR A 249 9.79 5.75 -18.45
N SER A 250 10.02 4.59 -17.85
CA SER A 250 9.96 3.28 -18.50
C SER A 250 9.10 2.35 -17.69
N GLU A 251 8.04 1.83 -18.28
CA GLU A 251 7.09 0.91 -17.65
C GLU A 251 7.06 -0.42 -18.39
N ASN A 252 7.06 -1.51 -17.62
CA ASN A 252 6.99 -2.87 -18.12
C ASN A 252 5.70 -3.54 -17.61
N ASP A 253 4.81 -3.88 -18.54
CA ASP A 253 3.54 -4.55 -18.25
C ASP A 253 3.66 -6.10 -18.22
N GLY A 254 4.89 -6.63 -18.31
CA GLY A 254 5.21 -8.05 -18.39
C GLY A 254 5.24 -8.60 -19.81
N LYS A 255 4.88 -7.80 -20.83
CA LYS A 255 4.94 -8.18 -22.25
C LYS A 255 5.75 -7.19 -23.08
N THR A 256 5.62 -5.91 -22.79
CA THR A 256 6.22 -4.80 -23.54
C THR A 256 6.78 -3.75 -22.60
N VAL A 257 7.81 -3.04 -23.08
CA VAL A 257 8.40 -1.91 -22.37
C VAL A 257 7.99 -0.64 -23.11
N THR A 258 7.32 0.27 -22.39
CA THR A 258 6.89 1.58 -22.91
C THR A 258 7.74 2.68 -22.29
N ASN A 259 8.31 3.55 -23.13
CA ASN A 259 9.14 4.67 -22.68
C ASN A 259 8.46 6.00 -22.98
N LYS A 260 8.53 6.94 -22.03
CA LYS A 260 8.06 8.32 -22.18
C LYS A 260 9.13 9.28 -21.67
N VAL A 261 9.45 10.31 -22.45
CA VAL A 261 10.35 11.36 -22.00
C VAL A 261 9.61 12.26 -21.01
N LEU A 262 10.26 12.57 -19.89
CA LEU A 262 9.75 13.48 -18.87
C LEU A 262 10.63 14.73 -18.81
N ASN A 263 10.00 15.88 -18.60
CA ASN A 263 10.70 17.12 -18.28
C ASN A 263 10.55 17.35 -16.77
N ILE A 264 11.57 16.98 -16.00
CA ILE A 264 11.55 17.07 -14.53
C ILE A 264 12.58 18.09 -14.08
N LYS A 265 12.14 19.05 -13.25
CA LYS A 265 13.02 19.90 -12.45
C LYS A 265 13.10 19.36 -11.03
N PHE A 266 14.29 18.94 -10.64
CA PHE A 266 14.64 18.64 -9.26
C PHE A 266 15.02 19.91 -8.52
#